data_AF-A0A2D6PYN4-F1
#
_entry.id   AF-A0A2D6PYN4-F1
#
_cell.length_a   1.000
_cell.length_b   1.000
_cell.length_c   1.000
_cell.angle_alpha   90.00
_cell.angle_beta   90.00
_cell.angle_gamma   90.00
#
_symmetry.space_group_name_H-M   'P 1'
#
loop_
_entity.id
_entity.type
_entity.pdbx_description
1 polymer ?
#
loop_
_entity_poly.entity_id
_entity_poly.type
_entity_poly.pdbx_seq_one_letter_code
_entity_poly.pdbx_strand_id
1 'polypeptide(L)'
;MRAVVRNLAPLGCPVFLFWHAVGALVCLYGFTHALSSTEPSSGGFAAALIIPVWSGFVGTSMLKDLLRCPFTFCVPDYRRAFRRTLLVLGAITAATAATTALVYPDLDPWERAGAFGSATCFGMIVYLATAYTVLRSRNTNSLLGPLMIVAVGLLEVSAVRVLVQDVALFLPVVNVAILAACGIALWRWIDTTDLARKVCGESFLGLHAVWSTSATEEFAARGRVASLEKRPWVLQRWLTTRALARMRRPGSSPLRRFLIASLHENVGSRLPSSPFAVVTGTLFILALLLLVGYAPPKEGQDQPVANAVYFAACIVGSMVRLPVLSPLLLAVGRRERYLAALFMWAFSGLLVTVVSGVLFLVLWGLGEVAPTLTVGGYDCDLRPPDPRLILFPLALLPLAQVIQLVFRDRSLLPLVMLYIVAAVILMNQADALTRMRPLAVSLLLTGLWAFVAIVVRHGTLRGDLTLR
;
A
#
# COMPACT_ATOMS: atom_id res chain seq x y z
N MET A 1 7.29 26.69 20.29
CA MET A 1 6.59 25.41 20.59
C MET A 1 5.08 25.60 20.77
N ARG A 2 4.59 26.43 21.71
CA ARG A 2 3.12 26.66 21.91
C ARG A 2 2.38 27.19 20.67
N ALA A 3 3.00 28.02 19.84
CA ALA A 3 2.42 28.51 18.58
C ALA A 3 2.36 27.44 17.46
N VAL A 4 3.37 26.56 17.39
CA VAL A 4 3.41 25.41 16.45
C VAL A 4 2.39 24.35 16.88
N VAL A 5 2.28 24.09 18.19
CA VAL A 5 1.25 23.19 18.77
C VAL A 5 -0.16 23.76 18.58
N ARG A 6 -0.37 25.07 18.72
CA ARG A 6 -1.67 25.72 18.42
C ARG A 6 -2.07 25.64 16.94
N ASN A 7 -1.12 25.75 16.02
CA ASN A 7 -1.41 25.64 14.58
C ASN A 7 -1.58 24.20 14.07
N LEU A 8 -1.09 23.20 14.81
CA LEU A 8 -1.30 21.78 14.51
C LEU A 8 -2.59 21.21 15.13
N ALA A 9 -3.12 21.86 16.16
CA ALA A 9 -4.28 21.38 16.93
C ALA A 9 -5.60 21.23 16.13
N PRO A 10 -6.01 22.15 15.22
CA PRO A 10 -7.29 22.00 14.52
C PRO A 10 -7.24 21.11 13.28
N LEU A 11 -6.04 20.87 12.69
CA LEU A 11 -5.88 20.07 11.46
C LEU A 11 -5.50 18.60 11.74
N GLY A 12 -4.88 18.32 12.89
CA GLY A 12 -4.43 16.96 13.23
C GLY A 12 -5.49 16.06 13.86
N CYS A 13 -6.50 16.60 14.54
CA CYS A 13 -7.39 15.82 15.41
C CYS A 13 -8.24 14.75 14.69
N PRO A 14 -8.97 15.04 13.59
CA PRO A 14 -9.81 14.02 12.94
C PRO A 14 -8.99 12.98 12.16
N VAL A 15 -7.84 13.36 11.59
CA VAL A 15 -6.96 12.43 10.85
C VAL A 15 -6.18 11.53 11.81
N PHE A 16 -5.72 12.08 12.94
CA PHE A 16 -5.10 11.32 14.02
C PHE A 16 -6.10 10.34 14.65
N LEU A 17 -7.30 10.79 14.98
CA LEU A 17 -8.40 9.94 15.46
C LEU A 17 -8.75 8.87 14.43
N PHE A 18 -8.75 9.19 13.13
CA PHE A 18 -9.01 8.22 12.08
C PHE A 18 -7.91 7.14 11.98
N TRP A 19 -6.62 7.49 11.95
CA TRP A 19 -5.55 6.48 11.92
C TRP A 19 -5.49 5.66 13.20
N HIS A 20 -5.85 6.25 14.33
CA HIS A 20 -6.04 5.50 15.58
C HIS A 20 -7.30 4.65 15.55
N ALA A 21 -8.38 5.04 14.88
CA ALA A 21 -9.57 4.22 14.69
C ALA A 21 -9.32 3.07 13.71
N VAL A 22 -8.58 3.28 12.62
CA VAL A 22 -8.16 2.22 11.69
C VAL A 22 -7.13 1.32 12.32
N GLY A 23 -6.13 1.90 13.01
CA GLY A 23 -5.18 1.15 13.82
C GLY A 23 -5.91 0.34 14.89
N ALA A 24 -6.89 0.92 15.58
CA ALA A 24 -7.72 0.23 16.55
C ALA A 24 -8.59 -0.84 15.90
N LEU A 25 -9.15 -0.64 14.72
CA LEU A 25 -9.90 -1.65 13.97
C LEU A 25 -9.02 -2.79 13.48
N VAL A 26 -7.80 -2.50 13.02
CA VAL A 26 -6.80 -3.52 12.61
C VAL A 26 -6.28 -4.27 13.84
N CYS A 27 -6.03 -3.58 14.94
CA CYS A 27 -5.66 -4.18 16.22
C CYS A 27 -6.81 -5.00 16.79
N LEU A 28 -8.05 -4.49 16.75
CA LEU A 28 -9.25 -5.17 17.20
C LEU A 28 -9.50 -6.38 16.31
N TYR A 29 -9.39 -6.27 14.99
CA TYR A 29 -9.50 -7.38 14.05
C TYR A 29 -8.42 -8.43 14.32
N GLY A 30 -7.15 -8.05 14.41
CA GLY A 30 -6.05 -8.95 14.71
C GLY A 30 -6.18 -9.60 16.09
N PHE A 31 -6.68 -8.86 17.08
CA PHE A 31 -6.95 -9.35 18.42
C PHE A 31 -8.16 -10.30 18.44
N THR A 32 -9.26 -9.96 17.78
CA THR A 32 -10.43 -10.84 17.65
C THR A 32 -10.12 -12.08 16.82
N HIS A 33 -9.26 -11.97 15.81
CA HIS A 33 -8.80 -13.08 14.99
C HIS A 33 -7.92 -14.02 15.83
N ALA A 34 -6.96 -13.46 16.57
CA ALA A 34 -6.14 -14.21 17.52
C ALA A 34 -6.93 -14.85 18.67
N LEU A 35 -8.05 -14.25 19.09
CA LEU A 35 -8.96 -14.83 20.09
C LEU A 35 -9.92 -15.86 19.50
N SER A 36 -10.27 -15.74 18.21
CA SER A 36 -11.19 -16.66 17.52
C SER A 36 -10.51 -17.93 17.02
N SER A 37 -9.19 -17.90 16.85
CA SER A 37 -8.40 -19.09 16.59
C SER A 37 -8.29 -19.91 17.87
N THR A 38 -9.18 -20.89 18.05
CA THR A 38 -9.19 -21.81 19.20
C THR A 38 -8.02 -22.77 19.21
N GLU A 39 -7.20 -22.80 18.15
CA GLU A 39 -5.98 -23.60 18.12
C GLU A 39 -4.78 -22.79 18.61
N PRO A 40 -3.99 -23.33 19.56
CA PRO A 40 -2.76 -22.70 20.06
C PRO A 40 -1.71 -22.48 18.95
N SER A 41 -1.89 -23.10 17.78
CA SER A 41 -1.02 -22.96 16.62
C SER A 41 -1.31 -21.76 15.72
N SER A 42 -2.42 -20.97 15.88
CA SER A 42 -2.98 -20.21 14.73
C SER A 42 -3.10 -18.66 14.72
N GLY A 43 -2.90 -17.88 15.80
CA GLY A 43 -3.13 -16.41 15.69
C GLY A 43 -2.23 -15.41 16.45
N GLY A 44 -1.65 -15.75 17.61
CA GLY A 44 -1.12 -14.71 18.52
C GLY A 44 0.16 -14.00 18.04
N PHE A 45 1.13 -14.72 17.49
CA PHE A 45 2.42 -14.17 17.05
C PHE A 45 2.32 -13.27 15.80
N ALA A 46 1.28 -13.46 14.99
CA ALA A 46 0.97 -12.63 13.82
C ALA A 46 0.73 -11.16 14.22
N ALA A 47 0.01 -10.93 15.33
CA ALA A 47 -0.25 -9.59 15.84
C ALA A 47 1.05 -8.85 16.21
N ALA A 48 2.06 -9.56 16.73
CA ALA A 48 3.38 -9.04 17.07
C ALA A 48 4.20 -8.59 15.85
N LEU A 49 3.78 -8.95 14.63
CA LEU A 49 4.35 -8.44 13.37
C LEU A 49 3.51 -7.27 12.83
N ILE A 50 2.19 -7.46 12.67
CA ILE A 50 1.31 -6.50 11.97
C ILE A 50 1.25 -5.18 12.71
N ILE A 51 0.99 -5.23 14.01
CA ILE A 51 0.74 -4.02 14.81
C ILE A 51 2.00 -3.15 14.84
N PRO A 52 3.22 -3.71 15.08
CA PRO A 52 4.45 -2.93 15.00
C PRO A 52 4.80 -2.43 13.59
N VAL A 53 4.56 -3.22 12.53
CA VAL A 53 4.74 -2.75 11.13
C VAL A 53 3.83 -1.57 10.85
N TRP A 54 2.53 -1.69 11.11
CA TRP A 54 1.55 -0.65 10.81
C TRP A 54 1.76 0.61 11.65
N SER A 55 1.97 0.44 12.95
CA SER A 55 2.23 1.57 13.86
C SER A 55 3.58 2.24 13.57
N GLY A 56 4.60 1.47 13.19
CA GLY A 56 5.90 1.98 12.73
C GLY A 56 5.74 2.80 11.47
N PHE A 57 4.94 2.32 10.52
CA PHE A 57 4.64 3.04 9.29
C PHE A 57 3.90 4.36 9.56
N VAL A 58 2.76 4.30 10.25
CA VAL A 58 1.91 5.47 10.51
C VAL A 58 2.62 6.47 11.41
N GLY A 59 3.13 6.00 12.55
CA GLY A 59 3.78 6.84 13.55
C GLY A 59 5.02 7.55 12.98
N THR A 60 5.87 6.81 12.26
CA THR A 60 7.07 7.43 11.66
C THR A 60 6.72 8.37 10.52
N SER A 61 5.67 8.08 9.74
CA SER A 61 5.24 9.00 8.68
C SER A 61 4.71 10.32 9.23
N MET A 62 3.97 10.28 10.35
CA MET A 62 3.53 11.48 11.05
C MET A 62 4.71 12.27 11.61
N LEU A 63 5.65 11.58 12.26
CA LEU A 63 6.88 12.22 12.76
C LEU A 63 7.72 12.81 11.63
N LYS A 64 7.73 12.16 10.47
CA LYS A 64 8.38 12.65 9.24
C LYS A 64 7.71 13.92 8.69
N ASP A 65 6.38 14.01 8.79
CA ASP A 65 5.64 15.24 8.45
C ASP A 65 5.98 16.41 9.38
N LEU A 66 6.42 16.16 10.61
CA LEU A 66 6.95 17.19 11.51
C LEU A 66 8.40 17.58 11.13
N LEU A 67 9.21 16.59 10.73
CA LEU A 67 10.61 16.81 10.33
C LEU A 67 10.78 17.71 9.10
N ARG A 68 9.76 17.80 8.24
CA ARG A 68 9.83 18.59 7.00
C ARG A 68 9.83 20.11 7.26
N CYS A 69 9.33 20.55 8.41
CA CYS A 69 9.21 21.98 8.70
C CYS A 69 10.61 22.62 8.73
N PRO A 70 10.83 23.74 8.01
CA PRO A 70 12.09 24.46 8.09
C PRO A 70 12.35 24.88 9.55
N PHE A 71 13.61 24.85 9.97
CA PHE A 71 14.07 25.17 11.33
C PHE A 71 13.73 24.16 12.44
N THR A 72 13.13 23.00 12.13
CA THR A 72 12.90 21.95 13.15
C THR A 72 14.20 21.50 13.83
N PHE A 73 15.30 21.49 13.07
CA PHE A 73 16.65 21.17 13.57
C PHE A 73 17.32 22.29 14.35
N CYS A 74 16.77 23.51 14.34
CA CYS A 74 17.28 24.63 15.13
C CYS A 74 16.79 24.57 16.58
N VAL A 75 15.83 23.69 16.89
CA VAL A 75 15.34 23.50 18.26
C VAL A 75 16.37 22.65 19.03
N PRO A 76 16.90 23.13 20.17
CA PRO A 76 17.86 22.37 20.97
C PRO A 76 17.24 21.03 21.42
N ASP A 77 18.07 19.99 21.48
CA ASP A 77 17.71 18.61 21.83
C ASP A 77 16.64 17.92 20.97
N TYR A 78 16.22 18.52 19.84
CA TYR A 78 15.19 17.93 18.98
C TYR A 78 15.54 16.50 18.51
N ARG A 79 16.81 16.24 18.16
CA ARG A 79 17.28 14.90 17.75
C ARG A 79 17.03 13.85 18.83
N ARG A 80 17.36 14.17 20.09
CA ARG A 80 17.17 13.26 21.23
C ARG A 80 15.68 13.07 21.52
N ALA A 81 14.89 14.13 21.46
CA ALA A 81 13.44 14.07 21.67
C ALA A 81 12.76 13.18 20.61
N PHE A 82 13.10 13.35 19.34
CA PHE A 82 12.62 12.51 18.24
C PHE A 82 12.97 11.03 18.45
N ARG A 83 14.23 10.74 18.81
CA ARG A 83 14.72 9.36 19.04
C ARG A 83 14.01 8.68 20.21
N ARG A 84 13.77 9.42 21.30
CA ARG A 84 13.02 8.93 22.46
C ARG A 84 11.56 8.69 22.10
N THR A 85 10.95 9.56 21.31
CA THR A 85 9.56 9.41 20.87
C THR A 85 9.38 8.15 20.02
N LEU A 86 10.27 7.90 19.05
CA LEU A 86 10.26 6.66 18.27
C LEU A 86 10.44 5.42 19.15
N LEU A 87 11.36 5.46 20.10
CA LEU A 87 11.61 4.33 21.00
C LEU A 87 10.40 4.04 21.90
N VAL A 88 9.81 5.07 22.51
CA VAL A 88 8.66 4.92 23.42
C VAL A 88 7.43 4.43 22.66
N LEU A 89 7.13 5.00 21.49
CA LEU A 89 6.02 4.54 20.66
C LEU A 89 6.21 3.09 20.22
N GLY A 90 7.40 2.72 19.76
CA GLY A 90 7.72 1.35 19.38
C GLY A 90 7.61 0.37 20.55
N ALA A 91 8.08 0.75 21.73
CA ALA A 91 8.00 -0.09 22.92
C ALA A 91 6.54 -0.31 23.35
N ILE A 92 5.71 0.74 23.34
CA ILE A 92 4.29 0.65 23.67
C ILE A 92 3.57 -0.25 22.65
N THR A 93 3.79 -0.05 21.35
CA THR A 93 3.08 -0.81 20.31
C THR A 93 3.52 -2.26 20.28
N ALA A 94 4.82 -2.54 20.44
CA ALA A 94 5.34 -3.90 20.53
C ALA A 94 4.84 -4.63 21.79
N ALA A 95 4.83 -3.97 22.96
CA ALA A 95 4.30 -4.56 24.19
C ALA A 95 2.80 -4.82 24.09
N THR A 96 2.04 -3.88 23.50
CA THR A 96 0.60 -4.05 23.24
C THR A 96 0.36 -5.25 22.33
N ALA A 97 1.13 -5.36 21.24
CA ALA A 97 1.02 -6.49 20.31
C ALA A 97 1.41 -7.82 20.96
N ALA A 98 2.41 -7.82 21.84
CA ALA A 98 2.88 -9.01 22.56
C ALA A 98 1.91 -9.50 23.64
N THR A 99 0.89 -8.70 24.04
CA THR A 99 -0.13 -9.16 25.00
C THR A 99 -0.89 -10.39 24.51
N THR A 100 -0.96 -10.62 23.19
CA THR A 100 -1.53 -11.86 22.62
C THR A 100 -0.77 -13.11 23.03
N ALA A 101 0.54 -13.01 23.30
CA ALA A 101 1.35 -14.13 23.80
C ALA A 101 0.97 -14.54 25.24
N LEU A 102 0.38 -13.63 26.03
CA LEU A 102 -0.06 -13.92 27.40
C LEU A 102 -1.35 -14.74 27.45
N VAL A 103 -2.11 -14.76 26.35
CA VAL A 103 -3.40 -15.46 26.24
C VAL A 103 -3.24 -16.93 25.87
N TYR A 104 -2.01 -17.40 25.58
CA TYR A 104 -1.73 -18.79 25.27
C TYR A 104 -2.06 -19.70 26.47
N PRO A 105 -3.03 -20.64 26.33
CA PRO A 105 -3.53 -21.42 27.44
C PRO A 105 -2.54 -22.48 27.95
N ASP A 106 -1.63 -22.96 27.10
CA ASP A 106 -0.84 -24.17 27.35
C ASP A 106 0.60 -23.93 27.84
N LEU A 107 1.00 -22.67 28.03
CA LEU A 107 2.36 -22.32 28.45
C LEU A 107 2.46 -22.13 29.96
N ASP A 108 3.59 -22.49 30.55
CA ASP A 108 3.87 -22.16 31.95
C ASP A 108 4.00 -20.64 32.16
N PRO A 109 3.80 -20.10 33.39
CA PRO A 109 3.92 -18.67 33.65
C PRO A 109 5.27 -18.05 33.23
N TRP A 110 6.35 -18.82 33.37
CA TRP A 110 7.70 -18.37 33.00
C TRP A 110 7.89 -18.37 31.47
N GLU A 111 7.32 -19.34 30.76
CA GLU A 111 7.33 -19.41 29.30
C GLU A 111 6.48 -18.30 28.70
N ARG A 112 5.32 -17.98 29.31
CA ARG A 112 4.49 -16.82 28.90
C ARG A 112 5.24 -15.51 29.06
N ALA A 113 5.93 -15.31 30.17
CA ALA A 113 6.75 -14.13 30.39
C ALA A 113 7.90 -14.05 29.37
N GLY A 114 8.53 -15.18 29.08
CA GLY A 114 9.56 -15.32 28.05
C GLY A 114 9.06 -14.99 26.64
N ALA A 115 7.93 -15.57 26.26
CA ALA A 115 7.26 -15.35 24.98
C ALA A 115 6.79 -13.90 24.82
N PHE A 116 6.25 -13.29 25.88
CA PHE A 116 5.91 -11.87 25.90
C PHE A 116 7.15 -10.99 25.68
N GLY A 117 8.24 -11.28 26.40
CA GLY A 117 9.51 -10.56 26.25
C GLY A 117 10.08 -10.68 24.84
N SER A 118 10.13 -11.89 24.29
CA SER A 118 10.69 -12.14 22.96
C SER A 118 9.83 -11.50 21.86
N ALA A 119 8.50 -11.63 21.94
CA ALA A 119 7.56 -10.98 21.04
C ALA A 119 7.65 -9.44 21.12
N THR A 120 7.83 -8.88 22.32
CA THR A 120 8.03 -7.43 22.51
C THR A 120 9.34 -6.97 21.85
N CYS A 121 10.46 -7.65 22.10
CA CYS A 121 11.74 -7.30 21.50
C CYS A 121 11.74 -7.46 19.97
N PHE A 122 11.12 -8.52 19.46
CA PHE A 122 10.96 -8.75 18.03
C PHE A 122 10.09 -7.67 17.38
N GLY A 123 8.91 -7.40 17.96
CA GLY A 123 8.02 -6.32 17.50
C GLY A 123 8.73 -4.96 17.50
N MET A 124 9.60 -4.70 18.47
CA MET A 124 10.40 -3.49 18.53
C MET A 124 11.40 -3.38 17.37
N ILE A 125 12.09 -4.47 17.01
CA ILE A 125 12.98 -4.50 15.84
C ILE A 125 12.18 -4.21 14.57
N VAL A 126 11.05 -4.88 14.40
CA VAL A 126 10.17 -4.72 13.23
C VAL A 126 9.64 -3.29 13.12
N TYR A 127 9.23 -2.68 14.23
CA TYR A 127 8.83 -1.28 14.31
C TYR A 127 9.97 -0.35 13.87
N LEU A 128 11.16 -0.51 14.44
CA LEU A 128 12.33 0.33 14.15
C LEU A 128 12.82 0.16 12.71
N ALA A 129 12.76 -1.06 12.17
CA ALA A 129 13.09 -1.35 10.78
C ALA A 129 12.10 -0.65 9.84
N THR A 130 10.81 -0.69 10.17
CA THR A 130 9.77 0.04 9.44
C THR A 130 9.98 1.55 9.53
N ALA A 131 10.31 2.07 10.72
CA ALA A 131 10.63 3.47 10.90
C ALA A 131 11.83 3.92 10.03
N TYR A 132 12.89 3.10 10.00
CA TYR A 132 14.07 3.35 9.17
C TYR A 132 13.73 3.39 7.68
N THR A 133 12.94 2.43 7.17
CA THR A 133 12.55 2.40 5.76
C THR A 133 11.68 3.60 5.38
N VAL A 134 10.72 3.98 6.24
CA VAL A 134 9.90 5.18 6.09
C VAL A 134 10.76 6.44 6.04
N LEU A 135 11.69 6.61 6.98
CA LEU A 135 12.56 7.79 7.03
C LEU A 135 13.44 7.90 5.79
N ARG A 136 13.97 6.78 5.30
CA ARG A 136 14.80 6.72 4.09
C ARG A 136 14.01 6.97 2.79
N SER A 137 12.73 6.65 2.75
CA SER A 137 11.94 6.74 1.52
C SER A 137 11.57 8.17 1.16
N ARG A 138 11.68 8.57 -0.11
CA ARG A 138 11.15 9.88 -0.57
C ARG A 138 9.64 9.88 -0.82
N ASN A 139 9.02 8.71 -0.84
CA ASN A 139 7.59 8.56 -0.96
C ASN A 139 7.16 7.42 -0.05
N THR A 140 6.58 7.76 1.11
CA THR A 140 6.21 6.72 2.08
C THR A 140 4.99 5.96 1.59
N ASN A 141 4.16 6.57 0.72
CA ASN A 141 2.99 5.91 0.16
C ASN A 141 3.34 4.79 -0.81
N SER A 142 4.49 4.88 -1.51
CA SER A 142 4.96 3.77 -2.34
C SER A 142 5.41 2.57 -1.53
N LEU A 143 5.68 2.73 -0.23
CA LEU A 143 5.98 1.62 0.67
C LEU A 143 4.72 0.93 1.19
N LEU A 144 3.55 1.60 1.21
CA LEU A 144 2.32 1.05 1.78
C LEU A 144 1.91 -0.27 1.12
N GLY A 145 1.90 -0.34 -0.21
CA GLY A 145 1.52 -1.55 -0.95
C GLY A 145 2.46 -2.74 -0.70
N PRO A 146 3.77 -2.60 -0.96
CA PRO A 146 4.79 -3.60 -0.62
C PRO A 146 4.75 -4.05 0.83
N LEU A 147 4.62 -3.12 1.78
CA LEU A 147 4.60 -3.41 3.21
C LEU A 147 3.35 -4.19 3.60
N MET A 148 2.18 -3.86 3.03
CA MET A 148 0.94 -4.61 3.25
C MET A 148 1.00 -6.01 2.65
N ILE A 149 1.56 -6.17 1.45
CA ILE A 149 1.68 -7.49 0.83
C ILE A 149 2.72 -8.36 1.54
N VAL A 150 3.84 -7.78 1.98
CA VAL A 150 4.83 -8.50 2.78
C VAL A 150 4.25 -8.83 4.15
N ALA A 151 3.52 -7.91 4.80
CA ALA A 151 2.84 -8.20 6.05
C ALA A 151 1.82 -9.34 5.88
N VAL A 152 0.92 -9.25 4.89
CA VAL A 152 -0.09 -10.29 4.62
C VAL A 152 0.56 -11.61 4.18
N GLY A 153 1.55 -11.56 3.30
CA GLY A 153 2.26 -12.76 2.82
C GLY A 153 3.05 -13.46 3.93
N LEU A 154 3.78 -12.72 4.77
CA LEU A 154 4.52 -13.30 5.90
C LEU A 154 3.62 -13.88 6.99
N LEU A 155 2.36 -13.42 7.10
CA LEU A 155 1.37 -13.97 8.03
C LEU A 155 0.84 -15.34 7.60
N GLU A 156 0.67 -15.54 6.30
CA GLU A 156 0.06 -16.74 5.71
C GLU A 156 1.10 -17.85 5.48
N VAL A 157 2.41 -17.54 5.44
CA VAL A 157 3.45 -18.58 5.41
C VAL A 157 3.56 -19.21 6.80
N SER A 158 2.78 -20.29 6.99
CA SER A 158 2.76 -21.13 8.20
C SER A 158 4.17 -21.48 8.70
N ALA A 159 5.14 -21.68 7.81
CA ALA A 159 6.49 -22.01 8.19
C ALA A 159 7.32 -20.87 8.80
N VAL A 160 7.12 -19.61 8.36
CA VAL A 160 7.77 -18.45 9.02
C VAL A 160 7.16 -18.25 10.40
N ARG A 161 5.87 -18.51 10.50
CA ARG A 161 5.08 -18.42 11.73
C ARG A 161 5.49 -19.47 12.76
N VAL A 162 5.65 -20.72 12.33
CA VAL A 162 6.18 -21.84 13.14
C VAL A 162 7.64 -21.61 13.49
N LEU A 163 8.50 -21.21 12.54
CA LEU A 163 9.92 -20.95 12.81
C LEU A 163 10.13 -19.82 13.82
N VAL A 164 9.39 -18.71 13.70
CA VAL A 164 9.48 -17.59 14.66
C VAL A 164 8.96 -18.00 16.03
N GLN A 165 7.87 -18.79 16.08
CA GLN A 165 7.30 -19.30 17.33
C GLN A 165 8.24 -20.29 18.01
N ASP A 166 8.77 -21.26 17.28
CA ASP A 166 9.69 -22.29 17.80
C ASP A 166 11.01 -21.67 18.26
N VAL A 167 11.58 -20.76 17.47
CA VAL A 167 12.78 -20.02 17.87
C VAL A 167 12.50 -19.23 19.13
N ALA A 168 11.38 -18.49 19.20
CA ALA A 168 11.04 -17.66 20.36
C ALA A 168 10.82 -18.47 21.66
N LEU A 169 10.32 -19.70 21.55
CA LEU A 169 9.97 -20.57 22.68
C LEU A 169 11.15 -21.43 23.17
N PHE A 170 12.10 -21.81 22.31
CA PHE A 170 13.17 -22.76 22.69
C PHE A 170 14.16 -22.20 23.74
N LEU A 171 14.47 -20.90 23.69
CA LEU A 171 15.38 -20.22 24.63
C LEU A 171 14.93 -18.77 24.89
N PRO A 172 13.85 -18.56 25.68
CA PRO A 172 13.20 -17.25 25.79
C PRO A 172 14.14 -16.16 26.30
N VAL A 173 14.97 -16.46 27.31
CA VAL A 173 15.89 -15.48 27.91
C VAL A 173 17.00 -15.07 26.94
N VAL A 174 17.58 -16.04 26.22
CA VAL A 174 18.66 -15.79 25.25
C VAL A 174 18.12 -14.98 24.06
N ASN A 175 16.93 -15.32 23.57
CA ASN A 175 16.27 -14.58 22.50
C ASN A 175 15.95 -13.14 22.90
N VAL A 176 15.42 -12.93 24.11
CA VAL A 176 15.17 -11.58 24.62
C VAL A 176 16.45 -10.76 24.63
N ALA A 177 17.57 -11.32 25.11
CA ALA A 177 18.84 -10.62 25.16
C ALA A 177 19.36 -10.28 23.74
N ILE A 178 19.34 -11.24 22.81
CA ILE A 178 19.79 -11.03 21.42
C ILE A 178 18.90 -10.01 20.71
N LEU A 179 17.57 -10.15 20.79
CA LEU A 179 16.63 -9.25 20.14
C LEU A 179 16.68 -7.84 20.76
N ALA A 180 16.86 -7.73 22.08
CA ALA A 180 17.06 -6.43 22.72
C ALA A 180 18.36 -5.77 22.24
N ALA A 181 19.46 -6.52 22.14
CA ALA A 181 20.72 -6.03 21.60
C ALA A 181 20.57 -5.54 20.15
N CYS A 182 19.89 -6.32 19.30
CA CYS A 182 19.57 -5.95 17.92
C CYS A 182 18.70 -4.69 17.85
N GLY A 183 17.67 -4.58 18.69
CA GLY A 183 16.80 -3.40 18.78
C GLY A 183 17.56 -2.14 19.20
N ILE A 184 18.45 -2.25 20.20
CA ILE A 184 19.32 -1.16 20.65
C ILE A 184 20.30 -0.76 19.54
N ALA A 185 20.90 -1.73 18.85
CA ALA A 185 21.80 -1.47 17.73
C ALA A 185 21.09 -0.73 16.60
N LEU A 186 19.89 -1.17 16.22
CA LEU A 186 19.07 -0.53 15.18
C LEU A 186 18.62 0.88 15.60
N TRP A 187 18.23 1.06 16.86
CA TRP A 187 17.90 2.38 17.40
C TRP A 187 19.08 3.35 17.37
N ARG A 188 20.30 2.88 17.68
CA ARG A 188 21.54 3.67 17.54
C ARG A 188 21.88 3.94 16.08
N TRP A 189 21.63 2.99 15.18
CA TRP A 189 21.89 3.12 13.74
C TRP A 189 21.03 4.21 13.06
N ILE A 190 19.79 4.38 13.51
CA ILE A 190 18.90 5.45 13.02
C ILE A 190 19.49 6.85 13.30
N ASP A 191 20.32 6.99 14.35
CA ASP A 191 20.94 8.26 14.75
C ASP A 191 22.15 8.63 13.88
N THR A 192 23.04 7.67 13.60
CA THR A 192 24.32 7.92 12.89
C THR A 192 24.13 8.32 11.43
N THR A 193 23.01 7.96 10.83
CA THR A 193 22.79 8.09 9.38
C THR A 193 22.29 9.47 8.93
N ASP A 194 22.13 10.42 9.86
CA ASP A 194 21.63 11.79 9.64
C ASP A 194 20.32 11.81 8.82
N LEU A 195 19.52 10.74 8.90
CA LEU A 195 18.29 10.55 8.11
C LEU A 195 17.29 11.66 8.35
N ALA A 196 17.10 12.03 9.62
CA ALA A 196 16.20 13.11 9.99
C ALA A 196 16.62 14.43 9.33
N ARG A 197 17.93 14.72 9.25
CA ARG A 197 18.47 15.93 8.63
C ARG A 197 18.22 15.95 7.12
N LYS A 198 18.35 14.80 6.46
CA LYS A 198 18.06 14.63 5.03
C LYS A 198 16.59 14.86 4.68
N VAL A 199 15.68 14.68 5.64
CA VAL A 199 14.25 14.95 5.46
C VAL A 199 13.92 16.45 5.59
N CYS A 200 14.74 17.23 6.30
CA CYS A 200 14.50 18.65 6.51
C CYS A 200 14.54 19.43 5.19
N GLY A 201 13.47 20.14 4.86
CA GLY A 201 13.39 20.94 3.64
C GLY A 201 13.26 20.13 2.33
N GLU A 202 13.31 18.80 2.38
CA GLU A 202 12.93 17.99 1.23
C GLU A 202 11.40 18.01 1.07
N SER A 203 10.93 18.22 -0.16
CA SER A 203 9.53 18.00 -0.48
C SER A 203 9.25 16.50 -0.42
N PHE A 204 8.37 16.10 0.50
CA PHE A 204 8.00 14.72 0.74
C PHE A 204 6.47 14.61 0.79
N LEU A 205 5.90 13.57 0.19
CA LEU A 205 4.47 13.30 0.25
C LEU A 205 4.17 12.45 1.49
N GLY A 206 3.94 13.11 2.62
CA GLY A 206 3.60 12.42 3.85
C GLY A 206 2.19 11.93 3.94
N LEU A 207 1.97 11.15 4.99
CA LEU A 207 0.70 10.48 5.24
C LEU A 207 -0.43 11.48 5.42
N HIS A 208 -0.15 12.71 5.89
CA HIS A 208 -1.15 13.80 5.92
C HIS A 208 -1.27 14.54 4.58
N ALA A 209 -0.18 14.70 3.84
CA ALA A 209 -0.19 15.37 2.53
C ALA A 209 -1.01 14.61 1.48
N VAL A 210 -1.13 13.28 1.64
CA VAL A 210 -2.01 12.38 0.90
C VAL A 210 -3.50 12.80 0.91
N TRP A 211 -3.92 13.54 1.94
CA TRP A 211 -5.30 13.96 2.16
C TRP A 211 -5.63 15.32 1.54
N SER A 212 -4.65 15.88 0.82
CA SER A 212 -4.76 17.18 0.17
C SER A 212 -4.30 17.02 -1.28
N THR A 213 -5.24 17.22 -2.20
CA THR A 213 -4.99 17.33 -3.64
C THR A 213 -3.89 18.34 -3.93
N SER A 214 -3.97 19.53 -3.35
CA SER A 214 -2.96 20.58 -3.54
C SER A 214 -1.56 20.16 -3.10
N ALA A 215 -1.42 19.47 -1.96
CA ALA A 215 -0.13 18.97 -1.51
C ALA A 215 0.42 17.84 -2.42
N THR A 216 -0.46 16.96 -2.93
CA THR A 216 -0.06 15.92 -3.90
C THR A 216 0.35 16.51 -5.25
N GLU A 217 -0.33 17.57 -5.71
CA GLU A 217 -0.03 18.26 -6.95
C GLU A 217 1.26 19.07 -6.86
N GLU A 218 1.49 19.75 -5.74
CA GLU A 218 2.73 20.48 -5.46
C GLU A 218 3.93 19.53 -5.38
N PHE A 219 3.79 18.38 -4.70
CA PHE A 219 4.82 17.35 -4.68
C PHE A 219 5.07 16.78 -6.09
N ALA A 220 4.02 16.49 -6.86
CA ALA A 220 4.14 16.02 -8.23
C ALA A 220 4.77 17.08 -9.17
N ALA A 221 4.48 18.37 -8.95
CA ALA A 221 5.08 19.47 -9.71
C ALA A 221 6.59 19.59 -9.40
N ARG A 222 6.98 19.57 -8.13
CA ARG A 222 8.40 19.58 -7.71
C ARG A 222 9.14 18.33 -8.16
N GLY A 223 8.51 17.16 -8.07
CA GLY A 223 9.05 15.91 -8.60
C GLY A 223 9.26 15.95 -10.11
N ARG A 224 8.34 16.59 -10.86
CA ARG A 224 8.50 16.83 -12.30
C ARG A 224 9.70 17.74 -12.58
N VAL A 225 9.87 18.84 -11.86
CA VAL A 225 11.04 19.73 -12.00
C VAL A 225 12.35 18.98 -11.73
N ALA A 226 12.43 18.25 -10.61
CA ALA A 226 13.60 17.44 -10.28
C ALA A 226 13.86 16.30 -11.28
N SER A 227 12.82 15.79 -11.96
CA SER A 227 12.97 14.80 -13.03
C SER A 227 13.44 15.41 -14.35
N LEU A 228 13.15 16.68 -14.60
CA LEU A 228 13.64 17.41 -15.77
C LEU A 228 15.14 17.71 -15.68
N GLU A 229 15.68 17.85 -14.46
CA GLU A 229 17.13 17.98 -14.21
C GLU A 229 17.89 16.68 -14.50
N LYS A 230 17.22 15.52 -14.42
CA LYS A 230 17.81 14.23 -14.75
C LYS A 230 17.62 13.94 -16.23
N ARG A 231 18.66 13.42 -16.90
CA ARG A 231 18.53 12.96 -18.29
C ARG A 231 17.50 11.82 -18.33
N PRO A 232 16.33 12.00 -18.99
CA PRO A 232 15.31 10.98 -19.03
C PRO A 232 15.85 9.75 -19.78
N TRP A 233 15.46 8.56 -19.32
CA TRP A 233 15.79 7.32 -20.01
C TRP A 233 15.32 7.36 -21.48
N VAL A 234 16.06 6.69 -22.37
CA VAL A 234 15.84 6.72 -23.83
C VAL A 234 14.40 6.39 -24.20
N LEU A 235 13.78 5.40 -23.54
CA LEU A 235 12.39 5.03 -23.80
C LEU A 235 11.42 6.14 -23.40
N GLN A 236 11.61 6.74 -22.22
CA GLN A 236 10.77 7.84 -21.74
C GLN A 236 10.88 9.06 -22.67
N ARG A 237 12.10 9.39 -23.10
CA ARG A 237 12.35 10.45 -24.08
C ARG A 237 11.66 10.14 -25.41
N TRP A 238 11.81 8.93 -25.93
CA TRP A 238 11.18 8.50 -27.18
C TRP A 238 9.65 8.54 -27.13
N LEU A 239 9.05 8.04 -26.04
CA LEU A 239 7.59 8.09 -25.83
C LEU A 239 7.08 9.54 -25.78
N THR A 240 7.80 10.41 -25.08
CA THR A 240 7.46 11.83 -24.96
C THR A 240 7.59 12.54 -26.30
N THR A 241 8.67 12.32 -27.04
CA THR A 241 8.85 12.88 -28.38
C THR A 241 7.79 12.38 -29.35
N ARG A 242 7.44 11.08 -29.33
CA ARG A 242 6.35 10.53 -30.17
C ARG A 242 4.98 11.10 -29.81
N ALA A 243 4.68 11.26 -28.52
CA ALA A 243 3.43 11.85 -28.06
C ALA A 243 3.32 13.31 -28.52
N LEU A 244 4.36 14.12 -28.29
CA LEU A 244 4.44 15.51 -28.74
C LEU A 244 4.33 15.63 -30.26
N ALA A 245 5.04 14.79 -31.01
CA ALA A 245 4.98 14.77 -32.47
C ALA A 245 3.56 14.49 -32.96
N ARG A 246 2.83 13.55 -32.33
CA ARG A 246 1.43 13.26 -32.68
C ARG A 246 0.47 14.39 -32.31
N MET A 247 0.70 15.07 -31.18
CA MET A 247 -0.11 16.23 -30.77
C MET A 247 0.10 17.44 -31.66
N ARG A 248 1.32 17.64 -32.19
CA ARG A 248 1.68 18.78 -33.06
C ARG A 248 1.31 18.59 -34.53
N ARG A 249 0.80 17.42 -34.94
CA ARG A 249 0.41 17.20 -36.35
C ARG A 249 -0.67 18.20 -36.77
N PRO A 250 -0.49 18.90 -37.90
CA PRO A 250 -1.54 19.75 -38.47
C PRO A 250 -2.83 18.94 -38.67
N GLY A 251 -3.99 19.53 -38.36
CA GLY A 251 -5.30 18.86 -38.51
C GLY A 251 -5.64 17.80 -37.43
N SER A 252 -4.80 17.59 -36.42
CA SER A 252 -5.18 16.71 -35.30
C SER A 252 -6.35 17.29 -34.51
N SER A 253 -7.42 16.51 -34.35
CA SER A 253 -8.60 16.94 -33.60
C SER A 253 -8.28 17.24 -32.13
N PRO A 254 -8.98 18.20 -31.49
CA PRO A 254 -8.76 18.55 -30.08
C PRO A 254 -8.88 17.34 -29.15
N LEU A 255 -9.89 16.49 -29.38
CA LEU A 255 -10.08 15.24 -28.65
C LEU A 255 -8.85 14.33 -28.74
N ARG A 256 -8.31 14.13 -29.95
CA ARG A 256 -7.13 13.26 -30.15
C ARG A 256 -5.92 13.78 -29.39
N ARG A 257 -5.68 15.10 -29.39
CA ARG A 257 -4.58 15.70 -28.62
C ARG A 257 -4.78 15.45 -27.12
N PHE A 258 -6.01 15.61 -26.65
CA PHE A 258 -6.37 15.44 -25.24
C PHE A 258 -6.24 13.98 -24.77
N LEU A 259 -6.65 13.01 -25.59
CA LEU A 259 -6.46 11.58 -25.33
C LEU A 259 -4.98 11.21 -25.26
N ILE A 260 -4.17 11.68 -26.20
CA ILE A 260 -2.73 11.42 -26.22
C ILE A 260 -2.04 12.05 -25.00
N ALA A 261 -2.43 13.28 -24.63
CA ALA A 261 -1.92 13.95 -23.44
C ALA A 261 -2.30 13.18 -22.16
N SER A 262 -3.55 12.75 -22.03
CA SER A 262 -4.04 12.00 -20.87
C SER A 262 -3.36 10.62 -20.74
N LEU A 263 -3.13 9.94 -21.87
CA LEU A 263 -2.41 8.67 -21.91
C LEU A 263 -0.94 8.85 -21.54
N HIS A 264 -0.28 9.90 -22.05
CA HIS A 264 1.09 10.24 -21.67
C HIS A 264 1.19 10.57 -20.18
N GLU A 265 0.28 11.38 -19.65
CA GLU A 265 0.27 11.74 -18.23
C GLU A 265 0.12 10.49 -17.34
N ASN A 266 -0.73 9.55 -17.70
CA ASN A 266 -0.97 8.35 -16.91
C ASN A 266 0.09 7.25 -17.07
N VAL A 267 0.67 7.11 -18.26
CA VAL A 267 1.61 6.03 -18.59
C VAL A 267 3.03 6.57 -18.75
N GLY A 268 3.21 7.51 -19.68
CA GLY A 268 4.52 8.03 -20.07
C GLY A 268 5.26 8.79 -18.95
N SER A 269 4.53 9.57 -18.14
CA SER A 269 5.12 10.34 -17.05
C SER A 269 5.51 9.50 -15.84
N ARG A 270 4.90 8.32 -15.69
CA ARG A 270 5.12 7.41 -14.54
C ARG A 270 6.12 6.32 -14.79
N LEU A 271 6.63 6.20 -16.02
CA LEU A 271 7.69 5.27 -16.32
C LEU A 271 8.94 5.62 -15.50
N PRO A 272 9.64 4.62 -14.94
CA PRO A 272 10.86 4.86 -14.19
C PRO A 272 11.87 5.62 -15.05
N SER A 273 12.49 6.65 -14.47
CA SER A 273 13.47 7.47 -15.17
C SER A 273 14.81 6.77 -15.38
N SER A 274 15.02 5.59 -14.77
CA SER A 274 16.24 4.79 -14.92
C SER A 274 15.93 3.32 -15.24
N PRO A 275 16.73 2.67 -16.10
CA PRO A 275 16.57 1.24 -16.39
C PRO A 275 16.80 0.38 -15.14
N PHE A 276 17.69 0.82 -14.24
CA PHE A 276 17.91 0.14 -12.96
C PHE A 276 16.66 0.11 -12.07
N ALA A 277 15.87 1.19 -12.06
CA ALA A 277 14.60 1.22 -11.34
C ALA A 277 13.57 0.26 -11.95
N VAL A 278 13.58 0.08 -13.28
CA VAL A 278 12.74 -0.94 -13.94
C VAL A 278 13.17 -2.34 -13.50
N VAL A 279 14.46 -2.66 -13.61
CA VAL A 279 14.99 -3.99 -13.25
C VAL A 279 14.71 -4.32 -11.78
N THR A 280 15.04 -3.40 -10.86
CA THR A 280 14.79 -3.58 -9.43
C THR A 280 13.31 -3.69 -9.11
N GLY A 281 12.45 -2.89 -9.75
CA GLY A 281 11.00 -2.99 -9.61
C GLY A 281 10.44 -4.32 -10.10
N THR A 282 10.91 -4.80 -11.26
CA THR A 282 10.50 -6.10 -11.82
C THR A 282 10.96 -7.25 -10.94
N LEU A 283 12.21 -7.24 -10.46
CA LEU A 283 12.72 -8.26 -9.54
C LEU A 283 11.94 -8.26 -8.22
N PHE A 284 11.59 -7.08 -7.70
CA PHE A 284 10.79 -6.94 -6.49
C PHE A 284 9.38 -7.53 -6.68
N ILE A 285 8.71 -7.20 -7.79
CA ILE A 285 7.40 -7.76 -8.13
C ILE A 285 7.49 -9.28 -8.29
N LEU A 286 8.52 -9.80 -8.95
CA LEU A 286 8.72 -11.23 -9.14
C LEU A 286 8.92 -11.96 -7.81
N ALA A 287 9.78 -11.43 -6.92
CA ALA A 287 9.98 -12.00 -5.58
C ALA A 287 8.69 -12.02 -4.77
N LEU A 288 7.88 -10.96 -4.88
CA LEU A 288 6.58 -10.86 -4.22
C LEU A 288 5.54 -11.83 -4.81
N LEU A 289 5.56 -12.05 -6.13
CA LEU A 289 4.71 -13.05 -6.78
C LEU A 289 5.05 -14.46 -6.33
N LEU A 290 6.35 -14.79 -6.25
CA LEU A 290 6.80 -16.09 -5.73
C LEU A 290 6.38 -16.27 -4.28
N LEU A 291 6.54 -15.24 -3.44
CA LEU A 291 6.15 -15.29 -2.02
C LEU A 291 4.66 -15.59 -1.86
N VAL A 292 3.79 -14.89 -2.61
CA VAL A 292 2.33 -15.07 -2.52
C VAL A 292 1.89 -16.37 -3.20
N GLY A 293 2.56 -16.79 -4.27
CA GLY A 293 2.22 -18.02 -4.99
C GLY A 293 2.56 -19.30 -4.22
N TYR A 294 3.62 -19.29 -3.41
CA TYR A 294 4.02 -20.41 -2.55
C TYR A 294 3.35 -20.37 -1.16
N ALA A 295 2.58 -19.34 -0.85
CA ALA A 295 1.88 -19.27 0.42
C ALA A 295 0.81 -20.38 0.46
N PRO A 296 0.81 -21.22 1.51
CA PRO A 296 -0.14 -22.32 1.62
C PRO A 296 -1.58 -21.78 1.69
N PRO A 297 -2.56 -22.52 1.17
CA PRO A 297 -3.96 -22.18 1.38
C PRO A 297 -4.27 -22.19 2.88
N LYS A 298 -5.16 -21.29 3.31
CA LYS A 298 -5.59 -21.20 4.70
C LYS A 298 -6.33 -22.48 5.10
N GLU A 299 -6.08 -22.96 6.31
CA GLU A 299 -6.71 -24.17 6.84
C GLU A 299 -8.24 -24.09 6.77
N GLY A 300 -8.87 -25.03 6.05
CA GLY A 300 -10.31 -25.04 5.77
C GLY A 300 -10.78 -24.24 4.55
N GLN A 301 -9.88 -23.64 3.76
CA GLN A 301 -10.18 -22.98 2.49
C GLN A 301 -9.32 -23.57 1.35
N ASP A 302 -9.96 -24.05 0.29
CA ASP A 302 -9.24 -24.59 -0.89
C ASP A 302 -8.60 -23.50 -1.77
N GLN A 303 -8.81 -22.22 -1.44
CA GLN A 303 -8.43 -21.12 -2.31
C GLN A 303 -6.96 -20.70 -2.14
N PRO A 304 -6.21 -20.50 -3.24
CA PRO A 304 -4.82 -20.10 -3.16
C PRO A 304 -4.69 -18.62 -2.72
N VAL A 305 -3.75 -18.35 -1.81
CA VAL A 305 -3.39 -16.98 -1.38
C VAL A 305 -2.87 -16.15 -2.56
N ALA A 306 -2.39 -16.80 -3.62
CA ALA A 306 -2.08 -16.22 -4.94
C ALA A 306 -3.17 -15.27 -5.48
N ASN A 307 -4.43 -15.47 -5.11
CA ASN A 307 -5.55 -14.60 -5.50
C ASN A 307 -5.37 -13.14 -5.05
N ALA A 308 -4.58 -12.89 -3.99
CA ALA A 308 -4.25 -11.55 -3.53
C ALA A 308 -3.47 -10.72 -4.58
N VAL A 309 -2.83 -11.36 -5.54
CA VAL A 309 -2.09 -10.71 -6.63
C VAL A 309 -3.00 -9.82 -7.50
N TYR A 310 -4.28 -10.18 -7.65
CA TYR A 310 -5.24 -9.36 -8.40
C TYR A 310 -5.52 -8.00 -7.75
N PHE A 311 -5.26 -7.82 -6.45
CA PHE A 311 -5.33 -6.50 -5.82
C PHE A 311 -4.26 -5.55 -6.33
N ALA A 312 -3.06 -6.05 -6.63
CA ALA A 312 -2.00 -5.23 -7.19
C ALA A 312 -2.44 -4.64 -8.54
N ALA A 313 -3.08 -5.45 -9.40
CA ALA A 313 -3.66 -4.97 -10.65
C ALA A 313 -4.73 -3.89 -10.41
N CYS A 314 -5.59 -4.10 -9.41
CA CYS A 314 -6.63 -3.15 -9.02
C CYS A 314 -6.06 -1.80 -8.58
N ILE A 315 -5.02 -1.83 -7.73
CA ILE A 315 -4.30 -0.64 -7.28
C ILE A 315 -3.74 0.10 -8.50
N VAL A 316 -3.08 -0.59 -9.43
CA VAL A 316 -2.55 0.00 -10.68
C VAL A 316 -3.65 0.68 -11.49
N GLY A 317 -4.79 0.02 -11.70
CA GLY A 317 -5.94 0.60 -12.40
C GLY A 317 -6.50 1.84 -11.72
N SER A 318 -6.54 1.84 -10.38
CA SER A 318 -7.01 2.97 -9.59
C SER A 318 -6.09 4.18 -9.63
N MET A 319 -4.80 3.96 -9.87
CA MET A 319 -3.87 5.08 -10.01
C MET A 319 -4.12 5.87 -11.31
N VAL A 320 -4.88 5.35 -12.27
CA VAL A 320 -5.20 6.07 -13.51
C VAL A 320 -6.05 7.31 -13.17
N ARG A 321 -5.47 8.50 -13.37
CA ARG A 321 -6.13 9.78 -13.15
C ARG A 321 -7.12 10.03 -14.28
N LEU A 322 -8.38 10.23 -13.91
CA LEU A 322 -9.41 10.68 -14.83
C LEU A 322 -9.20 12.16 -15.17
N PRO A 323 -9.23 12.56 -16.45
CA PRO A 323 -9.05 13.94 -16.89
C PRO A 323 -10.16 14.89 -16.40
N VAL A 324 -11.24 14.37 -15.81
CA VAL A 324 -12.24 15.15 -15.07
C VAL A 324 -11.60 15.96 -13.94
N LEU A 325 -10.53 15.43 -13.34
CA LEU A 325 -9.86 15.99 -12.18
C LEU A 325 -8.66 16.87 -12.55
N SER A 326 -8.30 16.95 -13.84
CA SER A 326 -7.12 17.67 -14.29
C SER A 326 -7.37 19.18 -14.36
N PRO A 327 -6.54 20.02 -13.71
CA PRO A 327 -6.60 21.47 -13.84
C PRO A 327 -6.04 21.97 -15.18
N LEU A 328 -5.59 21.07 -16.08
CA LEU A 328 -5.07 21.44 -17.39
C LEU A 328 -6.18 22.15 -18.19
N LEU A 329 -6.09 23.49 -18.20
CA LEU A 329 -6.79 24.44 -19.05
C LEU A 329 -6.38 24.24 -20.52
N LEU A 330 -6.67 23.07 -21.08
CA LEU A 330 -6.79 22.95 -22.52
C LEU A 330 -8.15 23.56 -22.88
N ALA A 331 -8.13 24.47 -23.86
CA ALA A 331 -9.29 25.21 -24.39
C ALA A 331 -10.28 24.28 -25.14
N VAL A 332 -10.77 23.26 -24.44
CA VAL A 332 -11.57 22.17 -25.00
C VAL A 332 -12.86 22.06 -24.18
N GLY A 333 -13.98 21.85 -24.88
CA GLY A 333 -15.32 21.83 -24.31
C GLY A 333 -15.58 20.71 -23.30
N ARG A 334 -16.72 20.82 -22.61
CA ARG A 334 -17.18 19.83 -21.62
C ARG A 334 -17.34 18.43 -22.22
N ARG A 335 -17.69 18.35 -23.51
CA ARG A 335 -17.92 17.08 -24.24
C ARG A 335 -16.65 16.28 -24.43
N GLU A 336 -15.53 16.93 -24.75
CA GLU A 336 -14.25 16.25 -24.95
C GLU A 336 -13.66 15.77 -23.63
N ARG A 337 -13.87 16.52 -22.53
CA ARG A 337 -13.50 16.07 -21.18
C ARG A 337 -14.26 14.81 -20.79
N TYR A 338 -15.57 14.76 -21.07
CA TYR A 338 -16.38 13.56 -20.86
C TYR A 338 -15.85 12.37 -21.66
N LEU A 339 -15.63 12.55 -22.97
CA LEU A 339 -15.15 11.47 -23.85
C LEU A 339 -13.77 10.96 -23.45
N ALA A 340 -12.86 11.85 -23.03
CA ALA A 340 -11.56 11.43 -22.55
C ALA A 340 -11.60 10.78 -21.17
N ALA A 341 -12.51 11.17 -20.29
CA ALA A 341 -12.75 10.47 -19.04
C ALA A 341 -13.25 9.05 -19.28
N LEU A 342 -14.21 8.89 -20.19
CA LEU A 342 -14.71 7.58 -20.61
C LEU A 342 -13.60 6.72 -21.22
N PHE A 343 -12.75 7.31 -22.07
CA PHE A 343 -11.60 6.61 -22.65
C PHE A 343 -10.60 6.17 -21.59
N MET A 344 -10.19 7.07 -20.68
CA MET A 344 -9.22 6.73 -19.63
C MET A 344 -9.77 5.70 -18.65
N TRP A 345 -11.08 5.71 -18.42
CA TRP A 345 -11.77 4.68 -17.65
C TRP A 345 -11.78 3.33 -18.36
N ALA A 346 -12.15 3.26 -19.64
CA ALA A 346 -12.05 2.03 -20.43
C ALA A 346 -10.59 1.52 -20.48
N PHE A 347 -9.63 2.44 -20.63
CA PHE A 347 -8.20 2.14 -20.59
C PHE A 347 -7.78 1.55 -19.23
N SER A 348 -8.29 2.07 -18.12
CA SER A 348 -7.99 1.52 -16.79
C SER A 348 -8.52 0.09 -16.62
N GLY A 349 -9.71 -0.21 -17.14
CA GLY A 349 -10.25 -1.57 -17.15
C GLY A 349 -9.39 -2.51 -17.98
N LEU A 350 -9.05 -2.10 -19.22
CA LEU A 350 -8.15 -2.86 -20.09
C LEU A 350 -6.79 -3.10 -19.42
N LEU A 351 -6.22 -2.08 -18.77
CA LEU A 351 -4.95 -2.18 -18.07
C LEU A 351 -5.02 -3.21 -16.93
N VAL A 352 -6.09 -3.19 -16.12
CA VAL A 352 -6.29 -4.19 -15.04
C VAL A 352 -6.39 -5.59 -15.62
N THR A 353 -7.14 -5.80 -16.70
CA THR A 353 -7.27 -7.10 -17.36
C THR A 353 -5.94 -7.60 -17.89
N VAL A 354 -5.18 -6.74 -18.60
CA VAL A 354 -3.88 -7.10 -19.17
C VAL A 354 -2.88 -7.42 -18.06
N VAL A 355 -2.78 -6.58 -17.03
CA VAL A 355 -1.88 -6.83 -15.89
C VAL A 355 -2.25 -8.12 -15.18
N SER A 356 -3.53 -8.34 -14.87
CA SER A 356 -4.00 -9.57 -14.22
C SER A 356 -3.73 -10.81 -15.07
N GLY A 357 -3.93 -10.73 -16.39
CA GLY A 357 -3.62 -11.81 -17.32
C GLY A 357 -2.12 -12.13 -17.39
N VAL A 358 -1.26 -11.10 -17.42
CA VAL A 358 0.20 -11.30 -17.38
C VAL A 358 0.62 -11.95 -16.06
N LEU A 359 0.09 -11.50 -14.92
CA LEU A 359 0.42 -12.07 -13.61
C LEU A 359 -0.03 -13.54 -13.49
N PHE A 360 -1.22 -13.85 -13.99
CA PHE A 360 -1.71 -15.23 -14.10
C PHE A 360 -0.80 -16.09 -14.97
N LEU A 361 -0.45 -15.64 -16.18
CA LEU A 361 0.42 -16.38 -17.09
C LEU A 361 1.82 -16.61 -16.51
N VAL A 362 2.37 -15.62 -15.82
CA VAL A 362 3.67 -15.73 -15.15
C VAL A 362 3.62 -16.77 -14.04
N LEU A 363 2.62 -16.71 -13.15
CA LEU A 363 2.49 -17.68 -12.05
C LEU A 363 2.16 -19.08 -12.54
N TRP A 364 1.31 -19.21 -13.57
CA TRP A 364 1.01 -20.49 -14.20
C TRP A 364 2.26 -21.10 -14.85
N GLY A 365 2.98 -20.33 -15.66
CA GLY A 365 4.21 -20.80 -16.30
C GLY A 365 5.33 -21.11 -15.30
N LEU A 366 5.42 -20.35 -14.20
CA LEU A 366 6.34 -20.67 -13.11
C LEU A 366 5.90 -21.94 -12.38
N GLY A 367 4.60 -22.17 -12.18
CA GLY A 367 4.07 -23.36 -11.50
C GLY A 367 4.50 -24.67 -12.14
N GLU A 368 4.65 -24.69 -13.47
CA GLU A 368 5.10 -25.87 -14.23
C GLU A 368 6.61 -26.18 -14.04
N VAL A 369 7.42 -25.18 -13.70
CA VAL A 369 8.89 -25.30 -13.63
C VAL A 369 9.38 -25.30 -12.18
N ALA A 370 8.61 -24.68 -11.29
CA ALA A 370 9.03 -24.42 -9.94
C ALA A 370 8.91 -25.70 -9.08
N PRO A 371 9.94 -26.03 -8.28
CA PRO A 371 9.91 -27.22 -7.44
C PRO A 371 8.90 -27.05 -6.31
N THR A 372 8.40 -28.18 -5.80
CA THR A 372 7.65 -28.24 -4.56
C THR A 372 8.61 -27.89 -3.40
N LEU A 373 8.20 -26.96 -2.54
CA LEU A 373 9.04 -26.51 -1.42
C LEU A 373 8.54 -27.16 -0.12
N THR A 374 9.39 -27.97 0.51
CA THR A 374 9.11 -28.51 1.84
C THR A 374 9.49 -27.48 2.90
N VAL A 375 8.49 -26.83 3.51
CA VAL A 375 8.75 -25.85 4.57
C VAL A 375 8.02 -26.27 5.84
N GLY A 376 8.77 -26.58 6.90
CA GLY A 376 8.20 -27.05 8.17
C GLY A 376 7.48 -28.41 8.08
N GLY A 377 7.87 -29.27 7.13
CA GLY A 377 7.23 -30.58 6.90
C GLY A 377 5.96 -30.54 6.04
N TYR A 378 5.55 -29.34 5.59
CA TYR A 378 4.46 -29.17 4.63
C TYR A 378 5.01 -28.97 3.22
N ASP A 379 4.40 -29.66 2.26
CA ASP A 379 4.67 -29.46 0.83
C ASP A 379 3.92 -28.21 0.34
N CYS A 380 4.68 -27.18 -0.04
CA CYS A 380 4.18 -25.95 -0.62
C CYS A 380 4.41 -25.95 -2.13
N ASP A 381 3.33 -26.15 -2.87
CA ASP A 381 3.34 -26.05 -4.34
C ASP A 381 3.04 -24.62 -4.77
N LEU A 382 3.70 -24.17 -5.84
CA LEU A 382 3.41 -22.88 -6.45
C LEU A 382 2.07 -22.96 -7.18
N ARG A 383 1.01 -22.39 -6.60
CA ARG A 383 -0.33 -22.44 -7.17
C ARG A 383 -0.67 -21.15 -7.94
N PRO A 384 -1.13 -21.25 -9.19
CA PRO A 384 -1.60 -20.07 -9.92
C PRO A 384 -2.90 -19.53 -9.30
N PRO A 385 -3.17 -18.22 -9.43
CA PRO A 385 -4.42 -17.63 -8.97
C PRO A 385 -5.60 -18.09 -9.82
N ASP A 386 -6.80 -18.15 -9.23
CA ASP A 386 -8.02 -18.55 -9.96
C ASP A 386 -8.40 -17.45 -10.98
N PRO A 387 -8.40 -17.73 -12.30
CA PRO A 387 -8.70 -16.75 -13.33
C PRO A 387 -10.12 -16.15 -13.20
N ARG A 388 -11.05 -16.85 -12.55
CA ARG A 388 -12.42 -16.34 -12.32
C ARG A 388 -12.44 -15.11 -11.43
N LEU A 389 -11.47 -14.98 -10.53
CA LEU A 389 -11.40 -13.88 -9.59
C LEU A 389 -10.91 -12.57 -10.23
N ILE A 390 -10.50 -12.57 -11.50
CA ILE A 390 -10.24 -11.35 -12.30
C ILE A 390 -11.49 -10.47 -12.42
N LEU A 391 -12.69 -11.04 -12.30
CA LEU A 391 -13.94 -10.27 -12.34
C LEU A 391 -14.07 -9.32 -11.14
N PHE A 392 -13.46 -9.65 -10.01
CA PHE A 392 -13.54 -8.85 -8.80
C PHE A 392 -12.82 -7.50 -8.91
N PRO A 393 -11.53 -7.42 -9.31
CA PRO A 393 -10.89 -6.13 -9.52
C PRO A 393 -11.60 -5.30 -10.60
N LEU A 394 -12.19 -5.93 -11.61
CA LEU A 394 -13.01 -5.26 -12.62
C LEU A 394 -14.34 -4.70 -12.06
N ALA A 395 -14.91 -5.32 -11.03
CA ALA A 395 -16.08 -4.81 -10.31
C ALA A 395 -15.72 -3.69 -9.33
N LEU A 396 -14.55 -3.75 -8.69
CA LEU A 396 -14.09 -2.74 -7.73
C LEU A 396 -13.60 -1.45 -8.40
N LEU A 397 -12.94 -1.57 -9.55
CA LEU A 397 -12.38 -0.43 -10.27
C LEU A 397 -13.39 0.71 -10.51
N PRO A 398 -14.62 0.46 -11.02
CA PRO A 398 -15.62 1.52 -11.17
C PRO A 398 -15.98 2.18 -9.84
N LEU A 399 -16.14 1.39 -8.77
CA LEU A 399 -16.45 1.92 -7.44
C LEU A 399 -15.31 2.79 -6.90
N ALA A 400 -14.05 2.35 -7.06
CA ALA A 400 -12.86 3.12 -6.70
C ALA A 400 -12.81 4.47 -7.42
N GLN A 401 -13.19 4.50 -8.70
CA GLN A 401 -13.18 5.73 -9.48
C GLN A 401 -14.33 6.68 -9.14
N VAL A 402 -15.52 6.16 -8.84
CA VAL A 402 -16.63 6.99 -8.31
C VAL A 402 -16.21 7.62 -7.00
N ILE A 403 -15.60 6.83 -6.12
CA ILE A 403 -15.06 7.31 -4.86
C ILE A 403 -14.01 8.41 -5.08
N GLN A 404 -13.09 8.25 -6.03
CA GLN A 404 -12.11 9.30 -6.35
C GLN A 404 -12.76 10.58 -6.88
N LEU A 405 -13.85 10.46 -7.65
CA LEU A 405 -14.59 11.60 -8.18
C LEU A 405 -15.36 12.34 -7.07
N VAL A 406 -16.01 11.59 -6.16
CA VAL A 406 -16.76 12.16 -5.03
C VAL A 406 -15.82 12.79 -4.01
N PHE A 407 -14.73 12.11 -3.68
CA PHE A 407 -13.74 12.56 -2.71
C PHE A 407 -12.50 13.11 -3.39
N ARG A 408 -12.69 14.06 -4.32
CA ARG A 408 -11.59 14.70 -5.08
C ARG A 408 -10.42 15.08 -4.18
N ASP A 409 -10.69 15.79 -3.08
CA ASP A 409 -9.67 16.32 -2.18
C ASP A 409 -9.03 15.28 -1.26
N ARG A 410 -9.68 14.12 -1.06
CA ARG A 410 -9.25 13.06 -0.11
C ARG A 410 -9.12 11.68 -0.77
N SER A 411 -8.77 11.66 -2.05
CA SER A 411 -8.91 10.51 -2.98
C SER A 411 -8.29 9.17 -2.55
N LEU A 412 -7.31 9.17 -1.62
CA LEU A 412 -6.59 7.96 -1.23
C LEU A 412 -7.24 7.20 -0.06
N LEU A 413 -7.97 7.88 0.83
CA LEU A 413 -8.59 7.22 2.00
C LEU A 413 -9.68 6.20 1.63
N PRO A 414 -10.77 6.62 0.97
CA PRO A 414 -11.87 5.72 0.68
C PRO A 414 -11.45 4.63 -0.34
N LEU A 415 -10.38 4.86 -1.08
CA LEU A 415 -9.77 3.90 -1.99
C LEU A 415 -8.96 2.82 -1.25
N VAL A 416 -8.14 3.20 -0.26
CA VAL A 416 -7.46 2.23 0.61
C VAL A 416 -8.48 1.43 1.43
N MET A 417 -9.50 2.09 1.97
CA MET A 417 -10.61 1.44 2.68
C MET A 417 -11.37 0.45 1.78
N LEU A 418 -11.69 0.85 0.56
CA LEU A 418 -12.33 -0.03 -0.41
C LEU A 418 -11.46 -1.27 -0.67
N TYR A 419 -10.15 -1.10 -0.85
CA TYR A 419 -9.26 -2.23 -1.12
C TYR A 419 -9.08 -3.16 0.08
N ILE A 420 -9.04 -2.63 1.30
CA ILE A 420 -8.97 -3.45 2.52
C ILE A 420 -10.27 -4.25 2.68
N VAL A 421 -11.43 -3.61 2.56
CA VAL A 421 -12.73 -4.29 2.65
C VAL A 421 -12.86 -5.34 1.54
N ALA A 422 -12.42 -5.01 0.33
CA ALA A 422 -12.48 -5.93 -0.79
C ALA A 422 -11.50 -7.11 -0.66
N ALA A 423 -10.32 -6.91 -0.04
CA ALA A 423 -9.40 -7.97 0.36
C ALA A 423 -10.03 -8.94 1.36
N VAL A 424 -10.65 -8.39 2.41
CA VAL A 424 -11.35 -9.20 3.42
C VAL A 424 -12.51 -9.97 2.78
N ILE A 425 -13.27 -9.37 1.86
CA ILE A 425 -14.38 -10.04 1.17
C ILE A 425 -13.87 -11.15 0.24
N LEU A 426 -12.84 -10.92 -0.56
CA LEU A 426 -12.28 -11.95 -1.44
C LEU A 426 -11.74 -13.14 -0.65
N MET A 427 -11.04 -12.88 0.46
CA MET A 427 -10.49 -13.93 1.33
C MET A 427 -11.57 -14.73 2.08
N ASN A 428 -12.74 -14.13 2.33
CA ASN A 428 -13.79 -14.76 3.14
C ASN A 428 -15.03 -15.22 2.36
N GLN A 429 -15.27 -14.72 1.14
CA GLN A 429 -16.54 -14.86 0.42
C GLN A 429 -16.38 -15.11 -1.09
N ALA A 430 -15.19 -15.45 -1.57
CA ALA A 430 -14.98 -15.77 -2.99
C ALA A 430 -15.90 -16.91 -3.49
N ASP A 431 -16.28 -17.84 -2.61
CA ASP A 431 -17.23 -18.92 -2.92
C ASP A 431 -18.64 -18.41 -3.29
N ALA A 432 -19.07 -17.27 -2.75
CA ALA A 432 -20.37 -16.70 -3.08
C ALA A 432 -20.41 -16.15 -4.52
N LEU A 433 -19.29 -15.57 -4.97
CA LEU A 433 -19.13 -15.02 -6.31
C LEU A 433 -18.96 -16.11 -7.37
N THR A 434 -18.22 -17.18 -7.07
CA THR A 434 -18.04 -18.31 -7.99
C THR A 434 -19.32 -19.13 -8.19
N ARG A 435 -20.25 -19.09 -7.23
CA ARG A 435 -21.59 -19.71 -7.34
C ARG A 435 -22.59 -18.89 -8.14
N MET A 436 -22.34 -17.59 -8.37
CA MET A 436 -23.25 -16.78 -9.19
C MET A 436 -23.16 -17.19 -10.66
N ARG A 437 -24.33 -17.28 -11.32
CA ARG A 437 -24.39 -17.57 -12.76
C ARG A 437 -23.61 -16.49 -13.54
N PRO A 438 -22.85 -16.86 -14.60
CA PRO A 438 -22.00 -15.92 -15.35
C PRO A 438 -22.80 -14.75 -15.94
N LEU A 439 -24.07 -14.98 -16.29
CA LEU A 439 -24.99 -13.94 -16.76
C LEU A 439 -25.34 -12.91 -15.67
N ALA A 440 -25.49 -13.32 -14.41
CA ALA A 440 -25.75 -12.40 -13.32
C ALA A 440 -24.51 -11.52 -13.04
N VAL A 441 -23.32 -12.12 -13.10
CA VAL A 441 -22.05 -11.40 -12.90
C VAL A 441 -21.80 -10.40 -14.03
N SER A 442 -22.08 -10.77 -15.29
CA SER A 442 -21.92 -9.86 -16.42
C SER A 442 -22.92 -8.69 -16.39
N LEU A 443 -24.17 -8.93 -15.98
CA LEU A 443 -25.17 -7.87 -15.76
C LEU A 443 -24.78 -6.94 -14.61
N LEU A 444 -24.27 -7.47 -13.49
CA LEU A 444 -23.78 -6.68 -12.37
C LEU A 444 -22.61 -5.78 -12.81
N LEU A 445 -21.63 -6.35 -13.52
CA LEU A 445 -20.47 -5.61 -14.03
C LEU A 445 -20.91 -4.53 -15.01
N THR A 446 -21.72 -4.87 -16.01
CA THR A 446 -22.22 -3.87 -16.98
C THR A 446 -23.03 -2.77 -16.30
N GLY A 447 -23.86 -3.10 -15.29
CA GLY A 447 -24.59 -2.14 -14.47
C GLY A 447 -23.69 -1.20 -13.68
N LEU A 448 -22.69 -1.74 -12.97
CA LEU A 448 -21.69 -0.96 -12.23
C LEU A 448 -20.93 -0.02 -13.16
N TRP A 449 -20.51 -0.53 -14.32
CA TRP A 449 -19.79 0.26 -15.29
C TRP A 449 -20.69 1.38 -15.87
N ALA A 450 -21.92 1.06 -16.28
CA ALA A 450 -22.89 2.04 -16.75
C ALA A 450 -23.18 3.15 -15.71
N PHE A 451 -23.29 2.79 -14.43
CA PHE A 451 -23.46 3.75 -13.33
C PHE A 451 -22.32 4.78 -13.27
N VAL A 452 -21.06 4.34 -13.39
CA VAL A 452 -19.92 5.26 -13.42
C VAL A 452 -19.96 6.19 -14.63
N ALA A 453 -20.32 5.68 -15.81
CA ALA A 453 -20.47 6.52 -16.99
C ALA A 453 -21.51 7.64 -16.76
N ILE A 454 -22.62 7.34 -16.06
CA ILE A 454 -23.63 8.33 -15.66
C ILE A 454 -23.05 9.35 -14.67
N VAL A 455 -22.32 8.91 -13.64
CA VAL A 455 -21.68 9.78 -12.65
C VAL A 455 -20.65 10.71 -13.31
N VAL A 456 -19.80 10.16 -14.18
CA VAL A 456 -18.79 10.92 -14.95
C VAL A 456 -19.48 11.92 -15.88
N ARG A 457 -20.56 11.52 -16.57
CA ARG A 457 -21.37 12.42 -17.41
C ARG A 457 -21.94 13.58 -16.60
N HIS A 458 -22.47 13.29 -15.41
CA HIS A 458 -23.01 14.31 -14.53
C HIS A 458 -21.92 15.30 -14.08
N GLY A 459 -20.79 14.80 -13.58
CA GLY A 459 -19.68 15.63 -13.11
C GLY A 459 -19.01 16.47 -14.20
N THR A 460 -18.98 15.99 -15.45
CA THR A 460 -18.34 16.70 -16.58
C THR A 460 -19.25 17.65 -17.34
N LEU A 461 -20.54 17.31 -17.52
CA LEU A 461 -21.46 18.10 -18.36
C LEU A 461 -22.31 19.09 -17.53
N ARG A 462 -22.74 18.70 -16.33
CA ARG A 462 -23.63 19.52 -15.48
C ARG A 462 -22.91 20.28 -14.38
N GLY A 463 -21.71 19.84 -13.99
CA GLY A 463 -20.95 20.51 -12.93
C GLY A 463 -20.54 21.93 -13.33
N ASP A 464 -21.11 22.92 -12.65
CA ASP A 464 -20.45 24.20 -12.43
C ASP A 464 -19.20 23.94 -11.57
N LEU A 465 -18.08 23.69 -12.22
CA LEU A 465 -16.76 23.59 -11.58
C LEU A 465 -16.24 24.98 -11.14
N THR A 466 -17.14 25.87 -10.75
CA THR A 466 -16.90 27.11 -9.98
C THR A 466 -17.22 26.91 -8.49
N LEU A 467 -17.23 25.67 -8.00
CA LEU A 467 -17.18 25.39 -6.57
C LEU A 467 -15.72 25.44 -6.09
N ARG A 468 -15.36 26.65 -5.66
CA ARG A 468 -14.30 27.12 -4.72
C ARG A 468 -13.08 26.24 -4.49
#